data_AF-A0A849IXN1-F1
#
_entry.id   AF-A0A849IXN1-F1
#
_cell.length_a   1.000
_cell.length_b   1.000
_cell.length_c   1.000
_cell.angle_alpha   90.00
_cell.angle_beta   90.00
_cell.angle_gamma   90.00
#
_symmetry.space_group_name_H-M   'P 1'
#
loop_
_entity.id
_entity.type
_entity.pdbx_description
1 polymer ?
#
loop_
_entity_poly.entity_id
_entity_poly.type
_entity_poly.pdbx_seq_one_letter_code
_entity_poly.pdbx_strand_id
1 'polypeptide(L)'
;MEPSSVQEVVSQTEEKMSRAVAHAVSEFSNFRTGRASSVLVEKLLVDYYGSEVPMVQVASFSVPEARTLVISPYDKNALKAIEKAILGSDLGINPSNDGTVIRLAFPQLTEERRKELVKLVRQKAEEGRVAVRKVRRTARHALE
;
A
#
# COMPACT_ATOMS: atom_id res chain seq x y z
N MET A 1 -34.34 -20.69 -17.62
CA MET A 1 -33.47 -20.49 -16.45
C MET A 1 -34.26 -19.56 -15.56
N GLU A 2 -34.78 -20.05 -14.44
CA GLU A 2 -35.57 -19.22 -13.52
C GLU A 2 -34.78 -17.98 -13.11
N PRO A 3 -35.43 -16.83 -12.88
CA PRO A 3 -34.73 -15.68 -12.33
C PRO A 3 -34.11 -16.13 -11.02
N SER A 4 -32.78 -16.05 -10.93
CA SER A 4 -32.07 -16.07 -9.65
C SER A 4 -32.87 -15.22 -8.69
N SER A 5 -33.23 -15.79 -7.53
CA SER A 5 -34.07 -15.12 -6.53
C SER A 5 -33.63 -13.68 -6.36
N VAL A 6 -34.58 -12.74 -6.19
CA VAL A 6 -34.25 -11.31 -5.99
C VAL A 6 -33.20 -11.13 -4.89
N GLN A 7 -33.22 -11.97 -3.86
CA GLN A 7 -32.21 -12.00 -2.80
C GLN A 7 -30.82 -12.38 -3.31
N GLU A 8 -30.71 -13.34 -4.23
CA GLU A 8 -29.44 -13.74 -4.83
C GLU A 8 -28.84 -12.61 -5.67
N VAL A 9 -29.66 -11.92 -6.47
CA VAL A 9 -29.20 -10.78 -7.26
C VAL A 9 -28.69 -9.65 -6.38
N VAL A 10 -29.41 -9.35 -5.28
CA VAL A 10 -28.99 -8.33 -4.32
C VAL A 10 -27.69 -8.73 -3.62
N SER A 11 -27.59 -9.97 -3.14
CA SER A 11 -26.38 -10.48 -2.47
C SER A 11 -25.15 -10.45 -3.39
N GLN A 12 -25.28 -10.94 -4.63
CA GLN A 12 -24.18 -10.88 -5.60
C GLN A 12 -23.78 -9.44 -5.95
N THR A 13 -24.74 -8.52 -5.97
CA THR A 13 -24.50 -7.10 -6.25
C THR A 13 -23.71 -6.46 -5.11
N GLU A 14 -24.08 -6.75 -3.86
CA GLU A 14 -23.37 -6.28 -2.67
C GLU A 14 -21.90 -6.74 -2.68
N GLU A 15 -21.64 -8.02 -2.95
CA GLU A 15 -20.27 -8.53 -3.08
C GLU A 15 -19.48 -7.87 -4.20
N LYS A 16 -20.10 -7.62 -5.35
CA LYS A 16 -19.45 -6.95 -6.49
C LYS A 16 -19.14 -5.49 -6.17
N MET A 17 -20.02 -4.79 -5.46
CA MET A 17 -19.78 -3.43 -5.00
C MET A 17 -18.67 -3.38 -3.95
N SER A 18 -18.69 -4.29 -2.96
CA SER A 18 -17.64 -4.40 -1.96
C SER A 18 -16.27 -4.63 -2.58
N ARG A 19 -16.18 -5.54 -3.57
CA ARG A 19 -14.94 -5.75 -4.36
C ARG A 19 -14.49 -4.52 -5.11
N ALA A 20 -15.40 -3.75 -5.71
CA ALA A 20 -15.06 -2.51 -6.41
C ALA A 20 -14.49 -1.45 -5.43
N VAL A 21 -15.06 -1.35 -4.23
CA VAL A 21 -14.55 -0.45 -3.18
C VAL A 21 -13.18 -0.93 -2.69
N ALA A 22 -13.02 -2.23 -2.41
CA ALA A 22 -11.74 -2.79 -1.97
C ALA A 22 -10.63 -2.56 -3.00
N HIS A 23 -10.93 -2.70 -4.29
CA HIS A 23 -10.00 -2.38 -5.35
C HIS A 23 -9.59 -0.91 -5.36
N ALA A 24 -10.55 0.02 -5.24
CA ALA A 24 -10.25 1.46 -5.17
C ALA A 24 -9.39 1.82 -3.94
N VAL A 25 -9.65 1.18 -2.79
CA VAL A 25 -8.82 1.35 -1.57
C VAL A 25 -7.41 0.84 -1.80
N SER A 26 -7.25 -0.32 -2.44
CA SER A 26 -5.94 -0.86 -2.80
C SER A 26 -5.17 0.09 -3.73
N GLU A 27 -5.83 0.69 -4.72
CA GLU A 27 -5.22 1.69 -5.60
C GLU A 27 -4.70 2.90 -4.82
N PHE A 28 -5.43 3.36 -3.79
CA PHE A 28 -4.98 4.47 -2.95
C PHE A 28 -3.72 4.16 -2.14
N SER A 29 -3.51 2.90 -1.75
CA SER A 29 -2.33 2.49 -1.00
C SER A 29 -1.01 2.63 -1.79
N ASN A 30 -1.10 2.69 -3.13
CA ASN A 30 0.07 2.86 -4.01
C ASN A 30 0.57 4.31 -4.07
N PHE A 31 -0.22 5.30 -3.64
CA PHE A 31 0.19 6.70 -3.68
C PHE A 31 1.10 7.05 -2.50
N ARG A 32 2.33 7.48 -2.81
CA ARG A 32 3.24 8.03 -1.81
C ARG A 32 2.73 9.39 -1.36
N THR A 33 2.10 9.46 -0.18
CA THR A 33 1.54 10.69 0.41
C THR A 33 2.58 11.58 1.09
N GLY A 34 3.87 11.21 1.04
CA GLY A 34 4.94 11.87 1.77
C GLY A 34 4.95 11.55 3.27
N ARG A 35 4.11 10.61 3.71
CA ARG A 35 4.15 10.02 5.04
C ARG A 35 5.00 8.76 5.03
N ALA A 36 5.66 8.50 6.16
CA ALA A 36 6.32 7.23 6.41
C ALA A 36 5.29 6.10 6.35
N SER A 37 5.58 5.08 5.54
CA SER A 37 4.78 3.87 5.41
C SER A 37 5.71 2.67 5.38
N SER A 38 5.44 1.67 6.21
CA SER A 38 6.22 0.44 6.31
C SER A 38 6.07 -0.43 5.07
N VAL A 39 4.91 -0.40 4.41
CA VAL A 39 4.59 -1.19 3.20
C VAL A 39 5.63 -1.04 2.08
N LEU A 40 6.31 0.10 2.00
CA LEU A 40 7.34 0.38 1.00
C LEU A 40 8.64 -0.42 1.20
N VAL A 41 8.99 -0.73 2.46
CA VAL A 41 10.21 -1.45 2.81
C VAL A 41 9.96 -2.90 3.20
N GLU A 42 8.74 -3.24 3.66
CA GLU A 42 8.33 -4.59 4.02
C GLU A 42 8.60 -5.63 2.90
N LYS A 43 8.36 -5.24 1.65
CA LYS A 43 8.52 -6.13 0.48
C LYS A 43 9.95 -6.21 -0.05
N LEU A 44 10.89 -5.43 0.49
CA LEU A 44 12.27 -5.50 0.06
C LEU A 44 12.91 -6.83 0.48
N LEU A 45 13.69 -7.39 -0.42
CA LEU A 45 14.48 -8.58 -0.15
C LEU A 45 15.76 -8.18 0.57
N VAL A 46 16.07 -8.89 1.65
CA VAL A 46 17.27 -8.71 2.45
C VAL A 46 18.04 -10.02 2.42
N ASP A 47 19.33 -9.94 2.13
CA ASP A 47 20.24 -11.08 2.26
C ASP A 47 20.49 -11.38 3.75
N TYR A 48 19.88 -12.44 4.26
CA TYR A 48 20.04 -12.90 5.62
C TYR A 48 20.66 -14.30 5.60
N TYR A 49 21.91 -14.40 6.06
CA TYR A 49 22.69 -15.65 6.07
C TYR A 49 22.76 -16.36 4.69
N GLY A 50 22.90 -15.60 3.60
CA GLY A 50 23.07 -16.14 2.25
C GLY A 50 21.77 -16.57 1.58
N SER A 51 20.62 -16.19 2.14
CA SER A 51 19.30 -16.38 1.55
C SER A 51 18.55 -15.05 1.50
N GLU A 52 17.93 -14.75 0.36
CA GLU A 52 17.07 -13.56 0.23
C GLU A 52 15.72 -13.82 0.88
N VAL A 53 15.42 -13.07 1.95
CA VAL A 53 14.15 -13.14 2.67
C VAL A 53 13.47 -11.77 2.68
N PRO A 54 12.13 -11.70 2.71
CA PRO A 54 11.43 -10.43 2.86
C PRO A 54 11.77 -9.74 4.18
N MET A 55 11.90 -8.41 4.16
CA MET A 55 12.28 -7.61 5.33
C MET A 55 11.31 -7.79 6.51
N VAL A 56 10.03 -8.10 6.26
CA VAL A 56 9.03 -8.44 7.29
C VAL A 56 9.44 -9.57 8.22
N GLN A 57 10.22 -10.53 7.73
CA GLN A 57 10.60 -11.69 8.52
C GLN A 57 11.80 -11.42 9.43
N VAL A 58 12.60 -10.38 9.12
CA VAL A 58 13.86 -10.09 9.83
C VAL A 58 13.76 -8.87 10.74
N ALA A 59 12.73 -8.03 10.59
CA ALA A 59 12.56 -6.81 11.35
C ALA A 59 11.10 -6.46 11.65
N SER A 60 10.93 -5.66 12.70
CA SER A 60 9.67 -4.99 13.02
C SER A 60 9.72 -3.52 12.57
N PHE A 61 8.56 -2.97 12.21
CA PHE A 61 8.42 -1.62 11.69
C PHE A 61 7.53 -0.79 12.60
N SER A 62 7.95 0.44 12.90
CA SER A 62 7.12 1.39 13.62
C SER A 62 7.25 2.79 13.02
N VAL A 63 6.14 3.53 13.01
CA VAL A 63 6.07 4.90 12.51
C VAL A 63 5.83 5.82 13.70
N PRO A 64 6.87 6.18 14.48
CA PRO A 64 6.70 7.04 15.66
C PRO A 64 6.28 8.46 15.27
N GLU A 65 6.70 8.93 14.09
CA GLU A 65 6.38 10.24 13.56
C GLU A 65 5.93 10.13 12.11
N ALA A 66 5.15 11.11 11.64
CA ALA A 66 4.58 11.09 10.29
C ALA A 66 5.60 10.94 9.14
N ARG A 67 6.89 11.24 9.38
CA ARG A 67 7.96 11.24 8.37
C ARG A 67 9.13 10.32 8.71
N THR A 68 9.04 9.60 9.83
CA THR A 68 10.13 8.76 10.32
C THR A 68 9.61 7.34 10.43
N LEU A 69 10.24 6.42 9.70
CA LEU A 69 10.03 4.99 9.87
C LEU A 69 11.22 4.42 10.63
N VAL A 70 10.94 3.66 11.68
CA VAL A 70 11.93 2.94 12.46
C VAL A 70 11.82 1.45 12.13
N ILE A 71 12.94 0.87 11.75
CA ILE A 71 13.11 -0.55 11.47
C ILE A 71 13.94 -1.12 12.61
N SER A 72 13.36 -2.01 13.39
CA SER A 72 14.02 -2.68 14.51
C SER A 72 14.23 -4.14 14.14
N PRO A 73 15.46 -4.55 13.78
CA PRO A 73 15.74 -5.94 13.44
C PRO A 73 15.64 -6.84 14.67
N TYR A 74 15.24 -8.09 14.47
CA TYR A 74 15.26 -9.09 15.54
C TYR A 74 16.68 -9.53 15.91
N ASP A 75 17.62 -9.43 14.95
CA ASP A 75 19.04 -9.73 15.13
C ASP A 75 19.89 -8.54 14.65
N LYS A 76 20.81 -8.07 15.51
CA LYS A 76 21.72 -6.96 15.20
C LYS A 76 22.66 -7.27 14.04
N ASN A 77 22.95 -8.54 13.76
CA ASN A 77 23.79 -8.93 12.62
C ASN A 77 23.10 -8.59 11.28
N ALA A 78 21.77 -8.53 11.25
CA ALA A 78 21.00 -8.16 10.06
C ALA A 78 21.06 -6.67 9.72
N LEU A 79 21.52 -5.80 10.63
CA LEU A 79 21.53 -4.34 10.44
C LEU A 79 22.21 -3.92 9.13
N LYS A 80 23.41 -4.45 8.87
CA LYS A 80 24.18 -4.11 7.66
C LYS A 80 23.50 -4.60 6.39
N ALA A 81 22.86 -5.77 6.43
CA ALA A 81 22.15 -6.31 5.29
C ALA A 81 20.89 -5.48 4.98
N ILE A 82 20.13 -5.09 6.01
CA ILE A 82 18.96 -4.22 5.89
C ILE A 82 19.35 -2.85 5.32
N GLU A 83 20.43 -2.26 5.84
CA GLU A 83 20.96 -0.98 5.36
C GLU A 83 21.30 -1.03 3.86
N LYS A 84 22.00 -2.10 3.43
CA LYS A 84 22.35 -2.34 2.03
C LYS A 84 21.12 -2.57 1.16
N ALA A 85 20.12 -3.31 1.63
CA ALA A 85 18.88 -3.56 0.90
C ALA A 85 18.07 -2.26 0.68
N ILE A 86 18.04 -1.37 1.67
CA ILE A 86 17.36 -0.07 1.54
C ILE A 86 18.11 0.84 0.57
N LEU A 87 19.44 0.93 0.67
CA LEU A 87 20.26 1.73 -0.23
C LEU A 87 20.21 1.23 -1.68
N GLY A 88 20.12 -0.08 -1.89
CA GLY A 88 19.97 -0.70 -3.20
C GLY A 88 18.54 -0.62 -3.78
N SER A 89 17.58 -0.10 -3.02
CA SER A 89 16.19 0.02 -3.47
C SER A 89 15.92 1.33 -4.21
N ASP A 90 14.90 1.32 -5.07
CA ASP A 90 14.41 2.52 -5.79
C ASP A 90 13.68 3.54 -4.89
N LEU A 91 13.85 3.43 -3.56
CA LEU A 91 13.29 4.38 -2.61
C LEU A 91 14.08 5.69 -2.58
N GLY A 92 15.39 5.64 -2.83
CA GLY A 92 16.26 6.83 -2.80
C GLY A 92 16.31 7.50 -1.43
N ILE A 93 16.12 6.73 -0.36
CA ILE A 93 16.15 7.20 1.04
C ILE A 93 17.42 6.69 1.70
N ASN A 94 18.13 7.58 2.39
CA ASN A 94 19.32 7.20 3.14
C ASN A 94 18.93 6.71 4.55
N PRO A 95 19.27 5.46 4.92
CA PRO A 95 19.10 4.96 6.28
C PRO A 95 20.06 5.65 7.25
N SER A 96 19.56 5.98 8.44
CA SER A 96 20.36 6.39 9.60
C SER A 96 20.39 5.23 10.59
N ASN A 97 21.59 4.79 10.97
CA ASN A 97 21.78 3.60 11.81
C ASN A 97 22.26 4.02 13.21
N ASP A 98 21.54 3.60 14.25
CA ASP A 98 21.87 3.89 15.66
C ASP A 98 22.50 2.70 16.40
N GLY A 99 22.93 1.67 15.65
CA GLY A 99 23.53 0.44 16.18
C GLY A 99 22.53 -0.56 16.77
N THR A 100 21.26 -0.17 16.91
CA THR A 100 20.16 -1.04 17.35
C THR A 100 18.95 -0.98 16.43
N VAL A 101 18.66 0.19 15.88
CA VAL A 101 17.55 0.43 14.97
C VAL A 101 18.04 1.22 13.75
N ILE A 102 17.29 1.11 12.65
CA ILE A 102 17.49 1.89 11.43
C ILE A 102 16.33 2.87 11.30
N ARG A 103 16.65 4.15 11.11
CA ARG A 103 15.69 5.24 10.88
C ARG A 103 15.70 5.67 9.43
N LEU A 104 14.52 5.77 8.85
CA LEU A 104 14.29 6.31 7.50
C LEU A 104 13.50 7.61 7.60
N ALA A 105 14.13 8.69 7.15
CA ALA A 105 13.50 10.00 7.05
C ALA A 105 12.92 10.19 5.63
N PHE A 106 11.60 10.30 5.55
CA PHE A 106 10.91 10.52 4.27
C PHE A 106 10.92 12.02 3.92
N PRO A 107 11.38 12.39 2.71
CA PRO A 107 11.41 13.79 2.29
C PRO A 107 10.00 14.33 2.12
N GLN A 108 9.87 15.66 2.26
CA GLN A 108 8.60 16.33 1.98
C GLN A 108 8.33 16.35 0.47
N LEU A 109 7.09 16.08 0.08
CA LEU A 109 6.65 16.34 -1.27
C LEU A 109 6.58 17.84 -1.53
N THR A 110 7.10 18.26 -2.69
CA THR A 110 6.93 19.62 -3.21
C THR A 110 5.46 19.94 -3.42
N GLU A 111 5.11 21.23 -3.39
CA GLU A 111 3.72 21.66 -3.58
C GLU A 111 3.17 21.25 -4.96
N GLU A 112 4.00 21.35 -6.00
CA GLU A 112 3.69 20.91 -7.35
C GLU A 112 3.36 19.41 -7.38
N ARG A 113 4.21 18.58 -6.76
CA ARG A 113 3.97 17.13 -6.70
C ARG A 113 2.71 16.79 -5.93
N ARG A 114 2.38 17.52 -4.85
CA ARG A 114 1.11 17.34 -4.13
C ARG A 114 -0.08 17.68 -5.02
N LYS A 115 -0.03 18.77 -5.79
CA LYS A 115 -1.12 19.16 -6.71
C LYS A 115 -1.35 18.08 -7.79
N GLU A 116 -0.28 17.50 -8.34
CA GLU A 116 -0.38 16.39 -9.28
C GLU A 116 -1.03 15.15 -8.65
N LEU A 117 -0.57 14.75 -7.46
CA LEU A 117 -1.12 13.60 -6.74
C LEU A 117 -2.61 13.80 -6.41
N VAL A 118 -3.02 15.02 -6.02
CA VAL A 118 -4.44 15.32 -5.77
C VAL A 118 -5.28 15.12 -7.04
N LYS A 119 -4.78 15.51 -8.21
CA LYS A 119 -5.49 15.27 -9.49
C LYS A 119 -5.62 13.77 -9.78
N LEU A 120 -4.53 13.00 -9.63
CA LEU A 120 -4.53 11.56 -9.86
C LEU A 120 -5.48 10.82 -8.90
N VAL A 121 -5.44 11.15 -7.60
CA VAL A 121 -6.32 10.54 -6.59
C VAL A 121 -7.79 10.85 -6.90
N ARG A 122 -8.11 12.09 -7.32
CA ARG A 122 -9.48 12.45 -7.73
C ARG A 122 -9.94 11.63 -8.93
N GLN A 123 -9.07 11.42 -9.92
CA GLN A 123 -9.37 10.58 -11.07
C GLN A 123 -9.66 9.13 -10.63
N LYS A 124 -8.78 8.52 -9.81
CA LYS A 124 -8.98 7.16 -9.28
C LYS A 124 -10.24 7.03 -8.43
N ALA A 125 -10.57 8.03 -7.63
CA ALA A 125 -11.81 8.05 -6.86
C ALA A 125 -13.05 8.04 -7.77
N GLU A 126 -13.02 8.77 -8.88
CA GLU A 126 -14.13 8.76 -9.83
C GLU A 126 -14.22 7.44 -10.60
N GLU A 127 -13.10 6.83 -11.00
CA GLU A 127 -13.06 5.48 -11.58
C GLU A 127 -13.77 4.46 -10.66
N GLY A 128 -13.46 4.48 -9.35
CA GLY A 128 -14.13 3.64 -8.36
C GLY A 128 -15.64 3.90 -8.23
N ARG A 129 -16.07 5.17 -8.21
CA ARG A 129 -17.50 5.53 -8.17
C ARG A 129 -18.24 5.07 -9.42
N VAL A 130 -17.64 5.24 -10.60
CA VAL A 130 -18.20 4.79 -11.87
C VAL A 130 -18.35 3.27 -11.88
N ALA A 131 -17.36 2.52 -11.37
CA ALA A 131 -17.44 1.06 -11.26
C ALA A 131 -18.64 0.62 -10.38
N VAL A 132 -18.84 1.23 -9.21
CA VAL A 132 -19.98 0.92 -8.34
C VAL A 132 -21.32 1.27 -9.04
N ARG A 133 -21.41 2.42 -9.70
CA ARG A 133 -22.62 2.81 -10.48
C ARG A 133 -22.90 1.84 -11.62
N LYS A 134 -21.86 1.31 -12.29
CA LYS A 134 -21.97 0.30 -13.35
C LYS A 134 -22.52 -1.01 -12.80
N VAL A 135 -22.00 -1.49 -11.67
CA VAL A 135 -22.51 -2.69 -10.98
C VAL A 135 -23.99 -2.54 -10.65
N ARG A 136 -24.39 -1.38 -10.10
CA ARG A 136 -25.80 -1.07 -9.84
C ARG A 136 -26.67 -1.14 -11.12
N ARG A 137 -26.20 -0.57 -12.23
CA ARG A 137 -26.93 -0.58 -13.50
C ARG A 137 -27.09 -2.00 -14.03
N THR A 138 -26.05 -2.82 -13.98
CA THR A 138 -26.11 -4.23 -14.38
C THR A 138 -27.09 -5.02 -13.53
N ALA A 139 -27.12 -4.79 -12.21
CA ALA A 139 -28.09 -5.42 -11.32
C ALA A 139 -29.53 -5.04 -11.66
N ARG A 140 -29.80 -3.76 -11.98
CA ARG A 140 -31.14 -3.32 -12.42
C ARG A 140 -31.57 -4.03 -13.70
N HIS A 141 -30.71 -4.10 -14.71
CA HIS A 141 -31.01 -4.80 -15.96
C HIS A 141 -31.18 -6.33 -15.80
N ALA A 142 -30.66 -6.93 -14.73
CA ALA A 142 -30.87 -8.35 -14.43
C ALA A 142 -32.19 -8.62 -13.70
N LEU A 143 -32.83 -7.58 -13.16
CA LEU A 143 -34.14 -7.62 -12.48
C LEU A 143 -35.29 -7.13 -13.37
N GLU A 144 -34.97 -6.52 -14.52
CA GLU A 144 -35.89 -6.18 -15.61
C GLU A 144 -36.15 -7.42 -16.47
#